data_AF-A0A537EUT1-F1
#
_entry.id   AF-A0A537EUT1-F1
#
_cell.length_a   1.000
_cell.length_b   1.000
_cell.length_c   1.000
_cell.angle_alpha   90.00
_cell.angle_beta   90.00
_cell.angle_gamma   90.00
#
_symmetry.space_group_name_H-M   'P 1'
#
loop_
_entity.id
_entity.type
_entity.pdbx_description
1 polymer ?
#
loop_
_entity_poly.entity_id
_entity_poly.type
_entity_poly.pdbx_seq_one_letter_code
_entity_poly.pdbx_strand_id
1 'polypeptide(L)'
;GQEVSHGASLENGLEAKEHQNPPTLVRVPRWTKPLQSVIDNFGVPSYHETNPLVFMILTFPLIYGLMFGDFGEGPIFLALGLFLLYLKRKKVKIFEIGQLFVNGAELIVMLGVGITIFGFVFGDFFGFESRAVFGFRPFFNPNEGAFASTPDISHLLIYMAVILLFGVGHYFSGLVLSAYNKVRNHHLSRSPGGDRGLQVRSPSAESSAPRAAVHTDGDNGMERGPTPLV
;
A
#
# COMPACT_ATOMS: atom_id res chain seq x y z
N GLY A 1 20.64 -55.85 -32.33
CA GLY A 1 19.91 -54.84 -33.11
C GLY A 1 18.60 -54.55 -32.41
N GLN A 2 18.46 -53.35 -31.86
CA GLN A 2 17.20 -52.64 -31.72
C GLN A 2 17.55 -51.19 -31.35
N GLU A 3 17.55 -50.35 -32.38
CA GLU A 3 17.49 -48.89 -32.28
C GLU A 3 16.08 -48.45 -31.86
N VAL A 4 16.03 -47.16 -31.49
CA VAL A 4 14.86 -46.27 -31.41
C VAL A 4 14.20 -46.16 -30.02
N SER A 5 14.62 -45.15 -29.26
CA SER A 5 13.75 -44.01 -28.90
C SER A 5 14.56 -42.99 -28.10
N HIS A 6 15.21 -42.07 -28.81
CA HIS A 6 15.95 -40.94 -28.23
C HIS A 6 15.53 -39.62 -28.93
N GLY A 7 14.24 -39.50 -29.24
CA GLY A 7 13.70 -38.35 -29.97
C GLY A 7 12.59 -37.58 -29.25
N ALA A 8 11.96 -38.14 -28.20
CA ALA A 8 10.72 -37.58 -27.66
C ALA A 8 10.88 -36.65 -26.43
N SER A 9 12.11 -36.35 -26.00
CA SER A 9 12.34 -35.53 -24.79
C SER A 9 12.95 -34.16 -25.05
N LEU A 10 13.29 -33.82 -26.31
CA LEU A 10 13.92 -32.53 -26.63
C LEU A 10 12.96 -31.51 -27.26
N GLU A 11 11.77 -31.92 -27.69
CA GLU A 11 10.79 -31.00 -28.31
C GLU A 11 9.96 -30.22 -27.26
N ASN A 12 9.76 -30.77 -26.06
CA ASN A 12 9.00 -30.10 -24.99
C ASN A 12 9.83 -29.06 -24.19
N GLY A 13 11.10 -28.84 -24.53
CA GLY A 13 11.97 -27.89 -23.83
C GLY A 13 11.96 -26.47 -24.40
N LEU A 14 11.31 -26.24 -25.54
CA LEU A 14 11.37 -24.97 -26.28
C LEU A 14 10.04 -24.20 -26.37
N GLU A 15 8.91 -24.80 -25.98
CA GLU A 15 7.61 -24.13 -25.91
C GLU A 15 7.17 -23.87 -24.46
N ALA A 16 7.85 -22.93 -23.80
CA ALA A 16 7.26 -22.13 -22.73
C ALA A 16 8.17 -20.94 -22.40
N LYS A 17 8.51 -20.11 -23.40
CA LYS A 17 8.77 -18.70 -23.09
C LYS A 17 7.41 -18.06 -22.83
N GLU A 18 6.84 -18.41 -21.68
CA GLU A 18 5.69 -17.72 -21.14
C GLU A 18 6.11 -16.26 -21.00
N HIS A 19 5.48 -15.39 -21.78
CA HIS A 19 5.56 -13.94 -21.61
C HIS A 19 4.90 -13.59 -20.27
N GLN A 20 5.49 -14.03 -19.16
CA GLN A 20 5.05 -13.69 -17.83
C GLN A 20 5.33 -12.20 -17.66
N ASN A 21 4.26 -11.42 -17.52
CA ASN A 21 4.38 -10.00 -17.22
C ASN A 21 5.28 -9.84 -15.98
N PRO A 22 6.24 -8.90 -16.00
CA PRO A 22 7.17 -8.73 -14.89
C PRO A 22 6.40 -8.38 -13.61
N PRO A 23 6.86 -8.86 -12.43
CA PRO A 23 6.17 -8.57 -11.17
C PRO A 23 6.12 -7.05 -10.91
N THR A 24 4.94 -6.56 -10.52
CA THR A 24 4.75 -5.14 -10.21
C THR A 24 5.31 -4.81 -8.83
N LEU A 25 6.39 -4.02 -8.77
CA LEU A 25 6.90 -3.45 -7.52
C LEU A 25 6.38 -2.03 -7.32
N VAL A 26 5.47 -1.87 -6.36
CA VAL A 26 4.88 -0.57 -6.01
C VAL A 26 5.73 0.12 -4.94
N ARG A 27 6.43 1.20 -5.30
CA ARG A 27 7.21 2.02 -4.35
C ARG A 27 6.33 3.11 -3.75
N VAL A 28 6.08 3.02 -2.44
CA VAL A 28 5.27 4.00 -1.70
C VAL A 28 5.98 4.54 -0.45
N PRO A 29 5.65 5.77 -0.01
CA PRO A 29 6.14 6.31 1.25
C PRO A 29 5.85 5.40 2.44
N ARG A 30 6.70 5.46 3.47
CA ARG A 30 6.56 4.59 4.66
C ARG A 30 5.21 4.74 5.37
N TRP A 31 4.65 5.95 5.36
CA TRP A 31 3.38 6.27 6.03
C TRP A 31 2.15 5.75 5.28
N THR A 32 2.25 5.50 3.97
CA THR A 32 1.15 4.95 3.16
C THR A 32 1.26 3.45 2.97
N LYS A 33 2.33 2.81 3.47
CA LYS A 33 2.52 1.36 3.38
C LYS A 33 1.34 0.54 3.92
N PRO A 34 0.73 0.90 5.07
CA PRO A 34 -0.42 0.14 5.55
C PRO A 34 -1.62 0.25 4.61
N LEU A 35 -1.86 1.43 4.04
CA LEU A 35 -2.91 1.64 3.06
C LEU A 35 -2.63 0.86 1.75
N GLN A 36 -1.37 0.83 1.30
CA GLN A 36 -0.98 -0.01 0.15
C GLN A 36 -1.22 -1.49 0.45
N SER A 37 -0.86 -1.95 1.64
CA SER A 37 -1.11 -3.34 2.06
C SER A 37 -2.60 -3.67 2.00
N VAL A 38 -3.48 -2.75 2.39
CA VAL A 38 -4.93 -2.94 2.27
C VAL A 38 -5.35 -3.05 0.80
N ILE A 39 -4.83 -2.18 -0.06
CA ILE A 39 -5.11 -2.19 -1.51
C ILE A 39 -4.63 -3.51 -2.15
N ASP A 40 -3.42 -3.96 -1.82
CA ASP A 40 -2.82 -5.17 -2.37
C ASP A 40 -3.63 -6.43 -2.05
N ASN A 41 -4.38 -6.44 -0.94
CA ASN A 41 -5.30 -7.53 -0.61
C ASN A 41 -6.50 -7.63 -1.57
N PHE A 42 -6.90 -6.52 -2.21
CA PHE A 42 -7.95 -6.52 -3.23
C PHE A 42 -7.42 -6.85 -4.63
N GLY A 43 -6.11 -6.68 -4.85
CA GLY A 43 -5.45 -7.00 -6.10
C GLY A 43 -4.27 -6.07 -6.37
N VAL A 44 -3.15 -6.64 -6.82
CA VAL A 44 -1.97 -5.86 -7.21
C VAL A 44 -2.20 -5.28 -8.61
N PRO A 45 -2.04 -3.97 -8.82
CA PRO A 45 -2.21 -3.37 -10.14
C PRO A 45 -1.20 -3.94 -11.15
N SER A 46 -1.60 -4.02 -12.42
CA SER A 46 -0.70 -4.42 -13.49
C SER A 46 0.44 -3.41 -13.67
N TYR A 47 1.57 -3.85 -14.23
CA TYR A 47 2.78 -3.04 -14.36
C TYR A 47 2.57 -1.71 -15.11
N HIS A 48 1.53 -1.61 -15.95
CA HIS A 48 1.18 -0.40 -16.70
C HIS A 48 -0.01 0.39 -16.13
N GLU A 49 -0.61 -0.10 -15.05
CA GLU A 49 -1.77 0.56 -14.43
C GLU A 49 -1.36 1.62 -13.42
N THR A 50 -2.20 2.65 -13.30
CA THR A 50 -2.02 3.68 -12.28
C THR A 50 -2.38 3.11 -10.91
N ASN A 51 -1.50 3.25 -9.93
CA ASN A 51 -1.77 2.79 -8.57
C ASN A 51 -2.93 3.60 -7.94
N PRO A 52 -4.02 2.95 -7.50
CA PRO A 52 -5.15 3.63 -6.87
C PRO A 52 -4.82 4.25 -5.50
N LEU A 53 -3.67 3.93 -4.91
CA LEU A 53 -3.25 4.45 -3.60
C LEU A 53 -3.28 5.97 -3.51
N VAL A 54 -2.84 6.69 -4.53
CA VAL A 54 -2.81 8.18 -4.49
C VAL A 54 -4.21 8.75 -4.28
N PHE A 55 -5.20 8.12 -4.90
CA PHE A 55 -6.60 8.48 -4.73
C PHE A 55 -7.13 8.07 -3.36
N MET A 56 -6.82 6.84 -2.93
CA MET A 56 -7.26 6.29 -1.65
C MET A 56 -6.71 7.05 -0.44
N ILE A 57 -5.51 7.63 -0.51
CA ILE A 57 -4.93 8.46 0.57
C ILE A 57 -5.88 9.59 0.96
N LEU A 58 -6.58 10.19 0.01
CA LEU A 58 -7.49 11.29 0.31
C LEU A 58 -8.90 10.79 0.63
N THR A 59 -9.43 9.89 -0.19
CA THR A 59 -10.85 9.50 -0.09
C THR A 59 -11.11 8.58 1.10
N PHE A 60 -10.14 7.77 1.50
CA PHE A 60 -10.30 6.81 2.58
C PHE A 60 -10.57 7.50 3.94
N PRO A 61 -9.75 8.44 4.44
CA PRO A 61 -10.06 9.17 5.66
C PRO A 61 -11.29 10.07 5.54
N LEU A 62 -11.56 10.60 4.36
CA LEU A 62 -12.73 11.45 4.12
C LEU A 62 -14.03 10.66 4.30
N ILE A 63 -14.15 9.52 3.61
CA ILE A 63 -15.32 8.64 3.72
C ILE A 63 -15.46 8.13 5.15
N TYR A 64 -14.35 7.74 5.79
CA TYR A 64 -14.41 7.23 7.16
C TYR A 64 -14.87 8.31 8.15
N GLY A 65 -14.40 9.54 8.01
CA GLY A 65 -14.86 10.67 8.82
C GLY A 65 -16.32 11.02 8.55
N LEU A 66 -16.80 10.94 7.31
CA LEU A 66 -18.21 11.09 7.00
C LEU A 66 -19.04 9.99 7.69
N MET A 67 -18.61 8.74 7.66
CA MET A 67 -19.36 7.63 8.28
C MET A 67 -19.38 7.65 9.81
N PHE A 68 -18.24 7.96 10.44
CA PHE A 68 -18.03 7.80 11.90
C PHE A 68 -17.60 9.10 12.59
N GLY A 69 -17.88 10.25 11.99
CA GLY A 69 -17.43 11.56 12.49
C GLY A 69 -18.01 11.89 13.86
N ASP A 70 -17.22 11.71 14.91
CA ASP A 70 -17.55 12.13 16.28
C ASP A 70 -16.32 12.81 16.90
N PHE A 71 -16.52 13.99 17.49
CA PHE A 71 -15.45 14.79 18.07
C PHE A 71 -14.88 14.17 19.36
N GLY A 72 -15.62 13.28 20.02
CA GLY A 72 -15.17 12.48 21.17
C GLY A 72 -14.31 11.29 20.74
N GLU A 73 -14.80 10.47 19.82
CA GLU A 73 -14.10 9.26 19.37
C GLU A 73 -12.87 9.56 18.52
N GLY A 74 -12.91 10.60 17.66
CA GLY A 74 -11.79 10.93 16.77
C GLY A 74 -10.46 11.12 17.49
N PRO A 75 -10.37 11.98 18.52
CA PRO A 75 -9.17 12.14 19.34
C PRO A 75 -8.72 10.86 20.03
N ILE A 76 -9.64 9.95 20.40
CA ILE A 76 -9.29 8.64 20.97
C ILE A 76 -8.59 7.78 19.92
N PHE A 77 -9.15 7.70 18.71
CA PHE A 77 -8.52 6.99 17.59
C PHE A 77 -7.16 7.60 17.23
N LEU A 78 -7.04 8.92 17.28
CA LEU A 78 -5.78 9.62 17.05
C LEU A 78 -4.74 9.29 18.13
N ALA A 79 -5.12 9.33 19.41
CA ALA A 79 -4.26 8.98 20.53
C ALA A 79 -3.83 7.51 20.47
N LEU A 80 -4.75 6.60 20.16
CA LEU A 80 -4.46 5.19 19.95
C LEU A 80 -3.49 4.98 18.79
N GLY A 81 -3.72 5.64 17.65
CA GLY A 81 -2.83 5.58 16.49
C GLY A 81 -1.43 6.09 16.81
N LEU A 82 -1.31 7.19 17.55
CA LEU A 82 -0.02 7.74 18.00
C LEU A 82 0.69 6.80 18.99
N PHE A 83 -0.05 6.18 19.91
CA PHE A 83 0.47 5.17 20.82
C PHE A 83 1.00 3.93 20.08
N LEU A 84 0.26 3.44 19.10
CA LEU A 84 0.69 2.32 18.25
C LEU A 84 1.91 2.70 17.40
N LEU A 85 1.98 3.94 16.90
CA LEU A 85 3.13 4.45 16.15
C LEU A 85 4.38 4.53 17.05
N TYR A 86 4.21 4.89 18.31
CA TYR A 86 5.27 4.86 19.31
C TYR A 86 5.78 3.44 19.55
N LEU A 87 4.87 2.47 19.71
CA LEU A 87 5.20 1.05 19.84
C LEU A 87 5.93 0.51 18.60
N LYS A 88 5.48 0.91 17.41
CA LYS A 88 6.12 0.60 16.13
C LYS A 88 7.57 1.08 16.08
N ARG A 89 7.82 2.32 16.52
CA ARG A 89 9.17 2.91 16.59
C ARG A 89 10.08 2.19 17.57
N LYS A 90 9.53 1.75 18.71
CA LYS A 90 10.25 0.94 19.70
C LYS A 90 10.46 -0.52 19.29
N LYS A 91 9.90 -0.96 18.16
CA LYS A 91 9.96 -2.35 17.66
C LYS A 91 9.52 -3.37 18.71
N VAL A 92 8.54 -2.99 19.55
CA VAL A 92 7.95 -3.88 20.54
C VAL A 92 7.18 -4.94 19.81
N LYS A 93 7.54 -6.21 20.01
CA LYS A 93 6.76 -7.34 19.52
C LYS A 93 5.62 -7.60 20.48
N ILE A 94 4.42 -7.68 19.93
CA ILE A 94 3.20 -8.01 20.67
C ILE A 94 2.63 -9.32 20.10
N PHE A 95 1.53 -9.81 20.67
CA PHE A 95 0.74 -10.89 20.09
C PHE A 95 0.35 -10.58 18.63
N GLU A 96 0.14 -11.62 17.81
CA GLU A 96 -0.04 -11.48 16.34
C GLU A 96 -1.09 -10.44 15.95
N ILE A 97 -2.25 -10.47 16.62
CA ILE A 97 -3.34 -9.51 16.39
C ILE A 97 -2.90 -8.08 16.74
N GLY A 98 -2.18 -7.88 17.85
CA GLY A 98 -1.63 -6.58 18.23
C GLY A 98 -0.59 -6.07 17.23
N GLN A 99 0.22 -6.98 16.68
CA GLN A 99 1.22 -6.63 15.66
C GLN A 99 0.58 -6.13 14.36
N LEU A 100 -0.61 -6.63 14.00
CA LEU A 100 -1.38 -6.11 12.86
C LEU A 100 -1.73 -4.62 13.06
N PHE A 101 -2.23 -4.25 14.24
CA PHE A 101 -2.55 -2.86 14.57
C PHE A 101 -1.31 -1.96 14.61
N VAL A 102 -0.19 -2.45 15.15
CA VAL A 102 1.08 -1.71 15.15
C VAL A 102 1.59 -1.48 13.72
N ASN A 103 1.49 -2.50 12.86
CA ASN A 103 1.87 -2.37 11.46
C ASN A 103 0.96 -1.36 10.74
N GLY A 104 -0.33 -1.33 11.12
CA GLY A 104 -1.36 -0.42 10.63
C GLY A 104 -1.45 0.95 11.29
N ALA A 105 -0.54 1.31 12.20
CA ALA A 105 -0.65 2.51 13.04
C ALA A 105 -0.85 3.81 12.23
N GLU A 106 -0.16 3.97 11.10
CA GLU A 106 -0.28 5.16 10.26
C GLU A 106 -1.66 5.28 9.61
N LEU A 107 -2.30 4.15 9.29
CA LEU A 107 -3.67 4.13 8.81
C LEU A 107 -4.62 4.59 9.91
N ILE A 108 -4.46 4.08 11.13
CA ILE A 108 -5.30 4.46 12.27
C ILE A 108 -5.19 5.95 12.57
N VAL A 109 -3.97 6.52 12.52
CA VAL A 109 -3.77 7.97 12.66
C VAL A 109 -4.50 8.72 11.56
N MET A 110 -4.37 8.29 10.30
CA MET A 110 -5.05 8.93 9.17
C MET A 110 -6.57 8.92 9.31
N LEU A 111 -7.12 7.78 9.75
CA LEU A 111 -8.54 7.63 10.05
C LEU A 111 -8.99 8.51 11.21
N GLY A 112 -8.22 8.55 12.30
CA GLY A 112 -8.50 9.39 13.47
C GLY A 112 -8.54 10.88 13.11
N VAL A 113 -7.63 11.36 12.27
CA VAL A 113 -7.67 12.74 11.75
C VAL A 113 -8.96 13.00 10.97
N GLY A 114 -9.36 12.08 10.10
CA GLY A 114 -10.63 12.18 9.36
C GLY A 114 -11.83 12.26 10.29
N ILE A 115 -11.92 11.35 11.27
CA ILE A 115 -13.01 11.35 12.27
C ILE A 115 -13.03 12.68 13.03
N THR A 116 -11.90 13.17 13.52
CA THR A 116 -11.86 14.42 14.30
C THR A 116 -12.33 15.63 13.48
N ILE A 117 -11.93 15.72 12.20
CA ILE A 117 -12.34 16.82 11.33
C ILE A 117 -13.86 16.81 11.13
N PHE A 118 -14.42 15.66 10.73
CA PHE A 118 -15.86 15.56 10.48
C PHE A 118 -16.68 15.59 11.77
N GLY A 119 -16.17 15.04 12.86
CA GLY A 119 -16.77 15.16 14.19
C GLY A 119 -16.88 16.61 14.66
N PHE A 120 -15.90 17.46 14.33
CA PHE A 120 -16.00 18.90 14.60
C PHE A 120 -17.04 19.60 13.70
N VAL A 121 -17.14 19.19 12.44
CA VAL A 121 -18.18 19.69 11.51
C VAL A 121 -19.57 19.32 11.99
N PHE A 122 -19.75 18.07 12.43
CA PHE A 122 -21.02 17.57 12.97
C PHE A 122 -21.33 18.11 14.36
N GLY A 123 -20.28 18.40 15.12
CA GLY A 123 -20.34 18.76 16.53
C GLY A 123 -21.17 17.76 17.32
N ASP A 124 -20.92 16.47 17.11
CA ASP A 124 -21.32 15.40 18.01
C ASP A 124 -20.13 15.02 18.89
N PHE A 125 -20.39 14.82 20.18
CA PHE A 125 -19.41 14.41 21.17
C PHE A 125 -19.94 13.20 21.94
N PHE A 126 -19.45 12.00 21.61
CA PHE A 126 -19.98 10.72 22.12
C PHE A 126 -21.50 10.58 21.94
N GLY A 127 -22.02 11.07 20.81
CA GLY A 127 -23.47 11.12 20.53
C GLY A 127 -24.26 12.17 21.34
N PHE A 128 -23.60 13.01 22.12
CA PHE A 128 -24.22 14.22 22.69
C PHE A 128 -24.01 15.42 21.78
N GLU A 129 -25.04 16.23 21.61
CA GLU A 129 -24.92 17.48 20.87
C GLU A 129 -23.88 18.39 21.52
N SER A 130 -22.91 18.86 20.73
CA SER A 130 -21.88 19.83 21.15
C SER A 130 -22.48 21.10 21.77
N ARG A 131 -23.70 21.47 21.40
CA ARG A 131 -24.43 22.58 22.00
C ARG A 131 -24.69 22.37 23.49
N ALA A 132 -25.04 21.14 23.88
CA ALA A 132 -25.30 20.79 25.27
C ALA A 132 -24.01 20.69 26.10
N VAL A 133 -22.91 20.28 25.47
CA VAL A 133 -21.63 20.03 26.16
C VAL A 133 -20.73 21.28 26.21
N PHE A 134 -20.60 21.99 25.09
CA PHE A 134 -19.61 23.06 24.90
C PHE A 134 -20.23 24.42 24.56
N GLY A 135 -21.54 24.50 24.31
CA GLY A 135 -22.25 25.77 24.08
C GLY A 135 -22.02 26.41 22.70
N PHE A 136 -21.26 25.79 21.80
CA PHE A 136 -21.15 26.24 20.41
C PHE A 136 -22.19 25.55 19.52
N ARG A 137 -22.62 26.21 18.45
CA ARG A 137 -23.54 25.63 17.45
C ARG A 137 -22.71 24.86 16.43
N PRO A 138 -22.99 23.57 16.18
CA PRO A 138 -22.32 22.82 15.12
C PRO A 138 -22.60 23.42 13.75
N PHE A 139 -21.70 23.19 12.78
CA PHE A 139 -21.91 23.63 11.40
C PHE A 139 -23.05 22.85 10.73
N PHE A 140 -23.15 21.55 10.98
CA PHE A 140 -24.21 20.70 10.46
C PHE A 140 -24.36 19.45 11.33
N ASN A 141 -25.41 19.29 12.13
CA ASN A 141 -25.62 18.07 12.90
C ASN A 141 -26.67 17.17 12.19
N PRO A 142 -26.30 15.96 11.72
CA PRO A 142 -27.24 15.04 11.07
C PRO A 142 -28.37 14.53 12.00
N ASN A 143 -28.11 14.53 13.31
CA ASN A 143 -28.97 13.99 14.36
C ASN A 143 -29.85 15.06 15.03
N GLU A 144 -29.71 16.35 14.63
CA GLU A 144 -30.48 17.45 15.20
C GLU A 144 -31.99 17.21 15.03
N GLY A 145 -32.71 17.14 16.16
CA GLY A 145 -34.15 16.92 16.17
C GLY A 145 -34.60 15.47 15.90
N ALA A 146 -33.69 14.56 15.54
CA ALA A 146 -34.04 13.17 15.22
C ALA A 146 -34.53 12.37 16.43
N PHE A 147 -34.04 12.71 17.64
CA PHE A 147 -34.38 12.04 18.90
C PHE A 147 -35.35 12.84 19.79
N ALA A 148 -35.94 13.92 19.25
CA ALA A 148 -36.95 14.69 19.97
C ALA A 148 -38.29 13.93 20.07
N SER A 149 -39.15 14.33 21.02
CA SER A 149 -40.48 13.73 21.18
C SER A 149 -41.35 13.83 19.92
N THR A 150 -41.12 14.85 19.09
CA THR A 150 -41.59 14.91 17.70
C THR A 150 -40.35 14.86 16.80
N PRO A 151 -39.99 13.70 16.25
CA PRO A 151 -38.74 13.54 15.52
C PRO A 151 -38.77 14.30 14.19
N ASP A 152 -37.79 15.18 13.99
CA ASP A 152 -37.52 15.82 12.69
C ASP A 152 -36.34 15.08 12.02
N ILE A 153 -36.64 14.35 10.96
CA ILE A 153 -35.67 13.55 10.21
C ILE A 153 -35.13 14.28 8.97
N SER A 154 -35.48 15.57 8.78
CA SER A 154 -35.09 16.32 7.59
C SER A 154 -33.58 16.44 7.45
N HIS A 155 -32.87 16.71 8.56
CA HIS A 155 -31.41 16.81 8.60
C HIS A 155 -30.74 15.48 8.24
N LEU A 156 -31.28 14.37 8.77
CA LEU A 156 -30.82 13.03 8.45
C LEU A 156 -31.03 12.70 6.96
N LEU A 157 -32.19 13.03 6.39
CA LEU A 157 -32.47 12.80 4.97
C LEU A 157 -31.56 13.62 4.05
N ILE A 158 -31.33 14.88 4.37
CA ILE A 158 -30.38 15.74 3.64
C ILE A 158 -28.98 15.14 3.72
N TYR A 159 -28.57 14.69 4.91
CA TYR A 159 -27.28 14.06 5.12
C TYR A 159 -27.10 12.79 4.28
N MET A 160 -28.08 11.89 4.30
CA MET A 160 -28.10 10.67 3.49
C MET A 160 -28.01 10.99 2.00
N ALA A 161 -28.74 12.01 1.52
CA ALA A 161 -28.68 12.44 0.13
C ALA A 161 -27.29 12.98 -0.26
N VAL A 162 -26.64 13.74 0.62
CA VAL A 162 -25.27 14.26 0.40
C VAL A 162 -24.25 13.11 0.34
N ILE A 163 -24.31 12.14 1.26
CA ILE A 163 -23.41 10.97 1.24
C ILE A 163 -23.63 10.15 -0.04
N LEU A 164 -24.90 9.95 -0.44
CA LEU A 164 -25.23 9.23 -1.67
C LEU A 164 -24.63 9.94 -2.90
N LEU A 165 -24.80 11.26 -2.99
CA LEU A 165 -24.23 12.05 -4.09
C LEU A 165 -22.70 11.96 -4.10
N PHE A 166 -22.07 12.06 -2.93
CA PHE A 166 -20.63 11.86 -2.79
C PHE A 166 -20.21 10.46 -3.26
N GLY A 167 -20.95 9.41 -2.89
CA GLY A 167 -20.70 8.04 -3.31
C GLY A 167 -20.78 7.85 -4.83
N VAL A 168 -21.79 8.45 -5.48
CA VAL A 168 -21.91 8.44 -6.94
C VAL A 168 -20.74 9.18 -7.60
N GLY A 169 -20.34 10.33 -7.04
CA GLY A 169 -19.17 11.08 -7.51
C GLY A 169 -17.86 10.29 -7.37
N HIS A 170 -17.68 9.61 -6.23
CA HIS A 170 -16.53 8.74 -5.97
C HIS A 170 -16.50 7.56 -6.94
N TYR A 171 -17.64 6.92 -7.19
CA TYR A 171 -17.76 5.86 -8.19
C TYR A 171 -17.37 6.34 -9.59
N PHE A 172 -17.85 7.51 -10.00
CA PHE A 172 -17.52 8.11 -11.29
C PHE A 172 -16.02 8.37 -11.44
N SER A 173 -15.35 8.84 -10.38
CA SER A 173 -13.89 9.04 -10.41
C SER A 173 -13.12 7.73 -10.64
N GLY A 174 -13.62 6.59 -10.15
CA GLY A 174 -13.07 5.26 -10.45
C GLY A 174 -13.23 4.88 -11.93
N LEU A 175 -14.38 5.20 -12.53
CA LEU A 175 -14.60 5.01 -13.97
C LEU A 175 -13.67 5.88 -14.82
N VAL A 176 -13.45 7.13 -14.41
CA VAL A 176 -12.50 8.04 -15.08
C VAL A 176 -11.07 7.47 -15.02
N LEU A 177 -10.65 6.93 -13.87
CA LEU A 177 -9.34 6.30 -13.74
C LEU A 177 -9.21 5.04 -14.62
N SER A 178 -10.28 4.24 -14.71
CA SER A 178 -10.35 3.07 -15.59
C SER A 178 -10.24 3.47 -17.08
N ALA A 179 -11.00 4.48 -17.50
CA ALA A 179 -10.95 5.02 -18.86
C ALA A 179 -9.55 5.60 -19.17
N TYR A 180 -8.96 6.34 -18.24
CA TYR A 180 -7.61 6.88 -18.35
C TYR A 180 -6.56 5.78 -18.53
N ASN A 181 -6.62 4.71 -17.71
CA ASN A 181 -5.73 3.56 -17.84
C ASN A 181 -5.89 2.87 -19.22
N LYS A 182 -7.12 2.74 -19.73
CA LYS A 182 -7.40 2.15 -21.05
C LYS A 182 -6.80 2.97 -22.21
N VAL A 183 -6.95 4.30 -22.18
CA VAL A 183 -6.37 5.19 -23.20
C VAL A 183 -4.85 5.15 -23.16
N ARG A 184 -4.25 5.23 -21.97
CA ARG A 184 -2.79 5.18 -21.79
C ARG A 184 -2.18 3.88 -22.33
N ASN A 185 -2.81 2.74 -22.05
CA ASN A 185 -2.30 1.43 -22.47
C ASN A 185 -2.44 1.20 -23.99
N HIS A 186 -3.44 1.80 -24.64
CA HIS A 186 -3.62 1.72 -26.10
C HIS A 186 -2.53 2.48 -26.89
N HIS A 187 -1.89 3.48 -26.29
CA HIS A 187 -0.76 4.21 -26.91
C HIS A 187 0.57 3.45 -26.83
N LEU A 188 0.79 2.67 -25.78
CA LEU A 188 2.01 1.87 -25.60
C LEU A 188 2.09 0.68 -26.57
N SER A 189 0.96 0.06 -26.91
CA SER A 189 0.90 -1.08 -27.83
C SER A 189 1.15 -0.71 -29.31
N ARG A 190 1.10 0.58 -29.68
CA ARG A 190 1.34 1.06 -31.06
C ARG A 190 2.74 1.65 -31.30
N SER A 191 3.59 1.78 -30.28
CA SER A 191 4.92 2.36 -30.48
C SER A 191 5.87 1.31 -31.08
N PRO A 192 6.46 1.51 -32.29
CA PRO A 192 7.29 0.50 -32.98
C PRO A 192 8.59 0.09 -32.28
N GLY A 193 8.85 0.61 -31.07
CA GLY A 193 10.03 0.32 -30.25
C GLY A 193 9.74 -0.32 -28.88
N GLY A 194 8.47 -0.61 -28.55
CA GLY A 194 8.09 -1.12 -27.22
C GLY A 194 8.74 -2.46 -26.83
N ASP A 195 9.06 -3.30 -27.81
CA ASP A 195 9.57 -4.66 -27.58
C ASP A 195 11.10 -4.81 -27.59
N ARG A 196 11.87 -3.76 -27.87
CA ARG A 196 13.34 -3.87 -28.00
C ARG A 196 14.16 -3.11 -26.96
N GLY A 197 13.53 -2.49 -25.96
CA GLY A 197 14.18 -1.48 -25.12
C GLY A 197 14.48 -1.83 -23.66
N LEU A 198 13.96 -2.91 -23.08
CA LEU A 198 14.04 -3.12 -21.62
C LEU A 198 14.35 -4.58 -21.23
N GLN A 199 15.40 -5.14 -21.80
CA GLN A 199 16.20 -6.10 -21.04
C GLN A 199 17.02 -5.29 -20.02
N VAL A 200 16.42 -4.99 -18.86
CA VAL A 200 17.21 -4.63 -17.69
C VAL A 200 18.02 -5.88 -17.37
N ARG A 201 19.33 -5.82 -17.65
CA ARG A 201 20.32 -6.80 -17.21
C ARG A 201 19.99 -7.25 -15.79
N SER A 202 19.62 -8.52 -15.62
CA SER A 202 19.77 -9.18 -14.34
C SER A 202 21.23 -9.00 -13.91
N PRO A 203 21.52 -8.72 -12.63
CA PRO A 203 22.88 -8.88 -12.13
C PRO A 203 23.22 -10.35 -12.35
N SER A 204 24.08 -10.58 -13.33
CA SER A 204 24.62 -11.88 -13.68
C SER A 204 25.13 -12.54 -12.41
N ALA A 205 24.72 -13.80 -12.25
CA ALA A 205 25.39 -14.77 -11.43
C ALA A 205 26.89 -14.75 -11.79
N GLU A 206 27.68 -14.05 -10.99
CA GLU A 206 29.13 -14.09 -11.03
C GLU A 206 29.61 -14.49 -9.63
N SER A 207 29.29 -15.74 -9.25
CA SER A 207 29.91 -16.41 -8.12
C SER A 207 29.71 -17.93 -8.25
N SER A 208 30.20 -18.50 -9.35
CA SER A 208 30.32 -19.95 -9.49
C SER A 208 31.33 -20.28 -10.60
N ALA A 209 32.61 -20.04 -10.29
CA ALA A 209 33.72 -20.73 -10.95
C ALA A 209 34.64 -21.32 -9.87
N PRO A 210 34.96 -22.62 -9.93
CA PRO A 210 35.83 -23.26 -8.96
C PRO A 210 37.28 -22.80 -9.21
N ARG A 211 37.96 -22.34 -8.15
CA ARG A 211 39.41 -22.10 -8.20
C ARG A 211 40.12 -23.44 -8.38
N ALA A 212 40.56 -23.71 -9.60
CA ALA A 212 41.50 -24.78 -9.89
C ALA A 212 42.81 -24.54 -9.13
N ALA A 213 43.26 -25.58 -8.43
CA ALA A 213 44.56 -25.65 -7.81
C ALA A 213 45.65 -25.52 -8.87
N VAL A 214 46.56 -24.55 -8.70
CA VAL A 214 47.81 -24.50 -9.45
C VAL A 214 48.93 -24.69 -8.44
N HIS A 215 49.44 -25.91 -8.45
CA HIS A 215 50.67 -26.34 -7.85
C HIS A 215 51.82 -25.86 -8.75
N THR A 216 52.70 -25.00 -8.24
CA THR A 216 53.99 -24.71 -8.86
C THR A 216 55.07 -24.99 -7.84
N ASP A 217 55.81 -26.05 -8.12
CA ASP A 217 57.04 -26.46 -7.47
C ASP A 217 58.22 -26.11 -8.42
N GLY A 218 59.40 -25.84 -7.86
CA GLY A 218 60.66 -25.56 -8.58
C GLY A 218 61.09 -24.09 -8.56
N ASP A 219 61.94 -23.64 -7.62
CA ASP A 219 63.41 -23.78 -7.57
C ASP A 219 64.14 -22.79 -8.51
N ASN A 220 64.78 -21.74 -7.96
CA ASN A 220 66.26 -21.58 -7.95
C ASN A 220 66.72 -20.27 -7.26
N GLY A 221 67.54 -20.41 -6.21
CA GLY A 221 68.86 -19.75 -6.07
C GLY A 221 69.03 -18.29 -5.55
N MET A 222 69.73 -18.20 -4.40
CA MET A 222 70.75 -17.19 -3.99
C MET A 222 70.28 -15.77 -3.59
N GLU A 223 70.74 -15.08 -2.53
CA GLU A 223 71.89 -15.20 -1.61
C GLU A 223 71.67 -14.40 -0.29
N ARG A 224 72.15 -14.97 0.83
CA ARG A 224 72.82 -14.43 2.05
C ARG A 224 72.31 -13.19 2.85
N GLY A 225 72.21 -13.43 4.17
CA GLY A 225 72.56 -12.48 5.24
C GLY A 225 72.26 -13.07 6.64
N PRO A 226 73.24 -13.25 7.55
CA PRO A 226 73.00 -13.93 8.83
C PRO A 226 72.74 -12.97 10.02
N THR A 227 72.15 -13.55 11.08
CA THR A 227 72.26 -13.26 12.54
C THR A 227 71.47 -12.08 13.17
N PRO A 228 71.15 -12.13 14.49
CA PRO A 228 70.46 -13.21 15.22
C PRO A 228 69.40 -12.70 16.24
N LEU A 229 68.73 -13.68 16.84
CA LEU A 229 67.85 -13.70 18.01
C LEU A 229 68.13 -12.67 19.13
N VAL A 230 67.07 -11.97 19.56
CA VAL A 230 66.62 -11.83 20.96
C VAL A 230 65.09 -11.83 20.97
#